data_AF-G8YFI9-F1
#
_entry.id   AF-G8YFI9-F1
#
_cell.length_a   1.000
_cell.length_b   1.000
_cell.length_c   1.000
_cell.angle_alpha   90.00
_cell.angle_beta   90.00
_cell.angle_gamma   90.00
#
_symmetry.space_group_name_H-M   'P 1'
#
loop_
_entity.id
_entity.type
_entity.pdbx_description
1 polymer ?
#
loop_
_entity_poly.entity_id
_entity_poly.type
_entity_poly.pdbx_seq_one_letter_code
_entity_poly.pdbx_strand_id
1 'polypeptide(L)'
;MPQIMNECRGITSKNTKCRRKVAENQKYCYQHINQGAPLKKPIPNKRNGGKAGYIYIFTLRKLIAEKGPSTWFSVKNMPDAKSRDKNMWVPFEARKSKYLLVKVGMTTLNVDRRIRQWEEKCHHELACVYPGSNLKVKGSSVDRLVMQFKELMLSERKLSTYDAAQHGFFCPGDVSKAEKNIHATLKHIYGRGDVYCSGCRDTDQGSKVQSRAPRKRAPFDGEYNIHVEWFSIPKKDLTKLYKIIDDTCSGP
;
A
#
# COMPACT_ATOMS: atom_id res chain seq x y z
N MET A 1 -30.01 -22.88 -53.55
CA MET A 1 -28.53 -22.88 -53.63
C MET A 1 -27.98 -22.72 -52.22
N PRO A 2 -27.01 -23.54 -51.77
CA PRO A 2 -26.45 -23.44 -50.42
C PRO A 2 -25.63 -22.15 -50.30
N GLN A 3 -25.99 -21.29 -49.35
CA GLN A 3 -25.25 -20.05 -49.09
C GLN A 3 -23.85 -20.40 -48.53
N ILE A 4 -22.80 -20.03 -49.26
CA ILE A 4 -21.41 -20.21 -48.82
C ILE A 4 -21.16 -19.19 -47.69
N MET A 5 -21.16 -19.68 -46.45
CA MET A 5 -20.84 -18.86 -45.29
C MET A 5 -19.34 -18.91 -45.00
N ASN A 6 -18.70 -17.75 -44.95
CA ASN A 6 -17.29 -17.61 -44.60
C ASN A 6 -17.09 -17.73 -43.07
N GLU A 7 -15.88 -18.04 -42.62
CA GLU A 7 -15.53 -17.97 -41.19
C GLU A 7 -15.03 -16.57 -40.80
N CYS A 8 -15.43 -16.12 -39.61
CA CYS A 8 -14.96 -14.89 -39.01
C CYS A 8 -13.43 -14.89 -38.84
N ARG A 9 -12.79 -13.79 -39.24
CA ARG A 9 -11.33 -13.61 -39.12
C ARG A 9 -10.88 -13.02 -37.78
N GLY A 10 -11.77 -12.90 -36.81
CA GLY A 10 -11.46 -12.31 -35.50
C GLY A 10 -10.71 -13.25 -34.55
N ILE A 11 -9.92 -12.67 -33.64
CA ILE A 11 -9.22 -13.39 -32.56
C ILE A 11 -9.95 -13.14 -31.24
N THR A 12 -10.22 -14.21 -30.49
CA THR A 12 -10.87 -14.12 -29.17
C THR A 12 -9.91 -13.60 -28.10
N SER A 13 -10.44 -13.19 -26.94
CA SER A 13 -9.63 -12.78 -25.77
C SER A 13 -8.70 -13.88 -25.23
N LYS A 14 -8.89 -15.13 -25.64
CA LYS A 14 -8.01 -16.27 -25.33
C LYS A 14 -6.98 -16.56 -26.43
N ASN A 15 -6.77 -15.62 -27.34
CA ASN A 15 -5.83 -15.71 -28.46
C ASN A 15 -6.08 -16.91 -29.41
N THR A 16 -7.35 -17.24 -29.66
CA THR A 16 -7.75 -18.31 -30.59
C THR A 16 -8.66 -17.78 -31.70
N LYS A 17 -8.64 -18.39 -32.89
CA LYS A 17 -9.45 -17.97 -34.04
C LYS A 17 -10.95 -18.14 -33.76
N CYS A 18 -11.74 -17.12 -34.09
CA CYS A 18 -13.19 -17.18 -34.00
C CYS A 18 -13.75 -18.18 -35.03
N ARG A 19 -14.56 -19.13 -34.58
CA ARG A 19 -15.19 -20.15 -35.44
C ARG A 19 -16.61 -19.79 -35.91
N ARG A 20 -17.03 -18.53 -35.73
CA ARG A 20 -18.37 -18.09 -36.13
C ARG A 20 -18.46 -17.93 -37.64
N LYS A 21 -19.56 -18.40 -38.23
CA LYS A 21 -19.89 -18.18 -39.63
C LYS A 21 -20.37 -16.74 -39.86
N VAL A 22 -19.98 -16.16 -40.97
CA VAL A 22 -20.31 -14.80 -41.41
C VAL A 22 -20.82 -14.84 -42.84
N ALA A 23 -21.65 -13.86 -43.21
CA ALA A 23 -22.15 -13.72 -44.58
C ALA A 23 -20.98 -13.54 -45.56
N GLU A 24 -21.19 -13.88 -46.82
CA GLU A 24 -20.16 -13.88 -47.88
C GLU A 24 -19.38 -12.56 -47.97
N ASN A 25 -20.07 -11.43 -47.77
CA ASN A 25 -19.50 -10.09 -47.83
C ASN A 25 -18.97 -9.54 -46.49
N GLN A 26 -19.04 -10.32 -45.41
CA GLN A 26 -18.58 -9.91 -44.08
C GLN A 26 -17.31 -10.67 -43.67
N LYS A 27 -16.29 -9.93 -43.22
CA LYS A 27 -15.01 -10.51 -42.76
C LYS A 27 -14.99 -10.84 -41.27
N TYR A 28 -15.86 -10.19 -40.48
CA TYR A 28 -15.90 -10.30 -39.03
C TYR A 28 -17.35 -10.46 -38.55
N CYS A 29 -17.54 -11.21 -37.46
CA CYS A 29 -18.84 -11.30 -36.79
C CYS A 29 -19.09 -10.05 -35.94
N TYR A 30 -20.32 -9.89 -35.44
CA TYR A 30 -20.70 -8.73 -34.62
C TYR A 30 -19.80 -8.49 -33.40
N GLN A 31 -19.17 -9.54 -32.84
CA GLN A 31 -18.23 -9.41 -31.70
C GLN A 31 -16.82 -8.94 -32.11
N HIS A 32 -16.45 -9.11 -33.37
CA HIS A 32 -15.11 -8.77 -33.87
C HIS A 32 -15.15 -7.70 -34.97
N ILE A 33 -16.29 -7.04 -35.18
CA ILE A 33 -16.46 -6.00 -36.20
C ILE A 33 -15.43 -4.87 -36.05
N ASN A 34 -15.04 -4.57 -34.80
CA ASN A 34 -14.05 -3.55 -34.46
C ASN A 34 -12.60 -3.98 -34.74
N GLN A 35 -12.32 -5.27 -34.98
CA GLN A 35 -10.98 -5.75 -35.39
C GLN A 35 -10.69 -5.51 -36.87
N GLY A 36 -11.70 -5.20 -37.68
CA GLY A 36 -11.57 -4.82 -39.09
C GLY A 36 -11.44 -3.32 -39.33
N ALA A 37 -11.53 -2.49 -38.29
CA ALA A 37 -11.35 -1.05 -38.41
C ALA A 37 -9.88 -0.75 -38.76
N PRO A 38 -9.59 0.25 -39.63
CA PRO A 38 -8.22 0.66 -39.92
C PRO A 38 -7.55 0.98 -38.59
N LEU A 39 -6.49 0.24 -38.28
CA LEU A 39 -5.67 0.45 -37.10
C LEU A 39 -5.31 1.94 -37.08
N LYS A 40 -5.84 2.68 -36.09
CA LYS A 40 -5.17 3.91 -35.65
C LYS A 40 -3.73 3.48 -35.43
N LYS A 41 -2.80 4.00 -36.24
CA LYS A 41 -1.36 3.73 -36.12
C LYS A 41 -1.05 3.74 -34.62
N PRO A 42 -0.39 2.71 -34.07
CA PRO A 42 0.01 2.74 -32.68
C PRO A 42 0.79 4.03 -32.51
N ILE A 43 0.21 5.00 -31.79
CA ILE A 43 0.99 6.11 -31.25
C ILE A 43 2.10 5.37 -30.51
N PRO A 44 3.39 5.59 -30.84
CA PRO A 44 4.48 4.92 -30.15
C PRO A 44 4.20 5.11 -28.67
N ASN A 45 3.97 3.98 -28.00
CA ASN A 45 3.62 3.95 -26.59
C ASN A 45 4.70 4.77 -25.92
N LYS A 46 4.33 5.98 -25.45
CA LYS A 46 5.27 6.92 -24.85
C LYS A 46 5.92 6.12 -23.73
N ARG A 47 7.19 5.74 -23.95
CA ARG A 47 7.96 4.90 -23.03
C ARG A 47 7.69 5.43 -21.63
N ASN A 48 7.31 4.52 -20.73
CA ASN A 48 7.04 4.73 -19.32
C ASN A 48 7.95 5.82 -18.71
N GLY A 49 7.54 7.08 -18.83
CA GLY A 49 7.96 8.12 -17.93
C GLY A 49 7.26 7.78 -16.63
N GLY A 50 8.01 7.36 -15.63
CA GLY A 50 7.48 7.16 -14.29
C GLY A 50 6.61 8.34 -13.90
N LYS A 51 5.45 8.07 -13.30
CA LYS A 51 4.59 9.16 -12.85
C LYS A 51 5.17 9.74 -11.58
N ALA A 52 5.39 11.05 -11.60
CA ALA A 52 5.68 11.82 -10.41
C ALA A 52 4.52 11.68 -9.40
N GLY A 53 4.84 11.83 -8.13
CA GLY A 53 3.86 11.68 -7.06
C GLY A 53 4.45 11.92 -5.68
N TYR A 54 3.71 11.50 -4.66
CA TYR A 54 4.12 11.62 -3.27
C TYR A 54 4.25 10.24 -2.63
N ILE A 55 5.31 10.08 -1.85
CA ILE A 55 5.44 9.02 -0.85
C ILE A 55 4.98 9.58 0.48
N TYR A 56 4.11 8.87 1.18
CA TYR A 56 3.60 9.28 2.48
C TYR A 56 3.64 8.11 3.46
N ILE A 57 3.79 8.43 4.73
CA ILE A 57 3.81 7.44 5.81
C ILE A 57 2.57 7.66 6.66
N PHE A 58 1.92 6.58 7.05
CA PHE A 58 0.76 6.67 7.94
C PHE A 58 0.74 5.51 8.94
N THR A 59 -0.04 5.70 9.98
CA THR A 59 -0.35 4.71 10.99
C THR A 59 -1.84 4.77 11.35
N LEU A 60 -2.31 3.83 12.16
CA LEU A 60 -3.69 3.81 12.62
C LEU A 60 -3.82 4.74 13.82
N ARG A 61 -4.74 5.71 13.76
CA ARG A 61 -4.93 6.68 14.83
C ARG A 61 -5.34 6.02 16.14
N LYS A 62 -6.21 5.01 16.05
CA LYS A 62 -6.65 4.22 17.21
C LYS A 62 -5.48 3.52 17.91
N LEU A 63 -4.47 3.04 17.19
CA LEU A 63 -3.28 2.41 17.83
C LEU A 63 -2.53 3.39 18.73
N ILE A 64 -2.45 4.66 18.34
CA ILE A 64 -1.78 5.70 19.14
C ILE A 64 -2.68 6.13 20.31
N ALA A 65 -3.98 6.24 20.07
CA ALA A 65 -4.94 6.78 21.03
C ALA A 65 -5.33 5.79 22.13
N GLU A 66 -5.46 4.51 21.81
CA GLU A 66 -6.01 3.47 22.67
C GLU A 66 -5.11 3.15 23.88
N LYS A 67 -5.73 2.77 24.99
CA LYS A 67 -5.06 2.30 26.21
C LYS A 67 -5.27 0.79 26.31
N GLY A 68 -4.18 0.02 26.26
CA GLY A 68 -4.21 -1.43 26.43
C GLY A 68 -4.03 -2.20 25.11
N PRO A 69 -4.05 -3.54 25.17
CA PRO A 69 -3.90 -4.41 24.00
C PRO A 69 -5.10 -4.25 23.08
N SER A 70 -4.82 -4.02 21.80
CA SER A 70 -5.86 -3.89 20.80
C SER A 70 -6.57 -5.24 20.59
N THR A 71 -7.88 -5.27 20.80
CA THR A 71 -8.73 -6.44 20.56
C THR A 71 -9.18 -6.57 19.11
N TRP A 72 -8.94 -5.53 18.31
CA TRP A 72 -9.36 -5.42 16.91
C TRP A 72 -8.17 -5.52 15.93
N PHE A 73 -6.95 -5.62 16.48
CA PHE A 73 -5.72 -5.52 15.73
C PHE A 73 -4.68 -6.49 16.28
N SER A 74 -4.08 -7.29 15.39
CA SER A 74 -3.01 -8.21 15.77
C SER A 74 -1.85 -8.13 14.80
N VAL A 75 -0.65 -8.25 15.33
CA VAL A 75 0.59 -8.18 14.56
C VAL A 75 1.31 -9.52 14.66
N LYS A 76 2.00 -9.88 13.58
CA LYS A 76 2.87 -11.05 13.53
C LYS A 76 4.31 -10.61 13.25
N ASN A 77 5.28 -11.38 13.74
CA ASN A 77 6.72 -11.20 13.49
C ASN A 77 7.30 -9.88 14.02
N MET A 78 6.94 -9.51 15.26
CA MET A 78 7.57 -8.38 15.94
C MET A 78 9.08 -8.64 16.17
N PRO A 79 9.96 -7.63 16.04
CA PRO A 79 11.40 -7.79 16.24
C PRO A 79 11.78 -8.35 17.62
N ASP A 80 11.07 -7.91 18.66
CA ASP A 80 11.28 -8.32 20.05
C ASP A 80 10.34 -9.46 20.50
N ALA A 81 9.73 -10.18 19.55
CA ALA A 81 8.86 -11.31 19.91
C ALA A 81 9.68 -12.39 20.63
N LYS A 82 9.20 -12.83 21.80
CA LYS A 82 9.75 -13.99 22.50
C LYS A 82 9.76 -15.19 21.54
N SER A 83 10.72 -16.11 21.69
CA SER A 83 10.83 -17.26 20.76
C SER A 83 9.53 -18.05 20.62
N ARG A 84 8.72 -18.13 21.69
CA ARG A 84 7.40 -18.76 21.71
C ARG A 84 6.31 -18.03 20.90
N ASP A 85 6.46 -16.72 20.73
CA ASP A 85 5.51 -15.83 20.06
C ASP A 85 5.94 -15.54 18.61
N LYS A 86 7.07 -16.10 18.17
CA LYS A 86 7.49 -16.06 16.76
C LYS A 86 6.45 -16.80 15.91
N ASN A 87 6.07 -16.19 14.79
CA ASN A 87 5.00 -16.65 13.91
C ASN A 87 3.58 -16.72 14.54
N MET A 88 3.38 -16.21 15.75
CA MET A 88 2.06 -16.09 16.37
C MET A 88 1.50 -14.69 16.17
N TRP A 89 0.17 -14.59 16.14
CA TRP A 89 -0.51 -13.29 16.19
C TRP A 89 -0.59 -12.83 17.63
N VAL A 90 -0.10 -11.62 17.88
CA VAL A 90 -0.14 -11.01 19.20
C VAL A 90 -0.86 -9.67 19.14
N PRO A 91 -1.66 -9.31 20.15
CA PRO A 91 -2.25 -7.98 20.23
C PRO A 91 -1.13 -6.94 20.36
N PHE A 92 -1.28 -5.81 19.68
CA PHE A 92 -0.24 -4.78 19.66
C PHE A 92 -0.60 -3.61 20.57
N GLU A 93 0.31 -3.29 21.49
CA GLU A 93 0.22 -2.16 22.42
C GLU A 93 1.17 -1.03 22.02
N ALA A 94 0.74 -0.13 21.13
CA ALA A 94 1.62 0.91 20.57
C ALA A 94 2.17 1.91 21.61
N ARG A 95 1.43 2.16 22.71
CA ARG A 95 1.87 3.08 23.78
C ARG A 95 3.05 2.55 24.56
N LYS A 96 2.99 1.30 25.01
CA LYS A 96 4.08 0.65 25.78
C LYS A 96 5.21 0.16 24.89
N SER A 97 4.93 -0.05 23.61
CA SER A 97 5.93 -0.48 22.64
C SER A 97 6.95 0.63 22.34
N LYS A 98 8.22 0.22 22.23
CA LYS A 98 9.30 1.06 21.67
C LYS A 98 9.15 1.25 20.15
N TYR A 99 8.32 0.44 19.51
CA TYR A 99 8.05 0.45 18.08
C TYR A 99 6.75 1.20 17.79
N LEU A 100 6.75 1.92 16.67
CA LEU A 100 5.57 2.41 15.98
C LEU A 100 5.34 1.54 14.75
N LEU A 101 4.10 1.11 14.57
CA LEU A 101 3.73 0.38 13.37
C LEU A 101 3.29 1.37 12.30
N VAL A 102 3.97 1.37 11.16
CA VAL A 102 3.70 2.31 10.06
C VAL A 102 3.55 1.58 8.74
N LYS A 103 2.84 2.21 7.81
CA LYS A 103 2.77 1.82 6.41
C LYS A 103 3.26 2.97 5.56
N VAL A 104 4.05 2.64 4.54
CA VAL A 104 4.49 3.58 3.51
C VAL A 104 3.62 3.37 2.28
N GLY A 105 2.98 4.42 1.80
CA GLY A 105 2.17 4.40 0.60
C GLY A 105 2.63 5.43 -0.43
N MET A 106 2.16 5.26 -1.65
CA MET A 106 2.37 6.20 -2.74
C MET A 106 1.05 6.71 -3.34
N THR A 107 1.11 7.88 -3.95
CA THR A 107 0.01 8.49 -4.69
C THR A 107 0.53 9.38 -5.80
N THR A 108 -0.14 9.41 -6.95
CA THR A 108 0.09 10.42 -8.00
C THR A 108 -0.85 11.62 -7.86
N LEU A 109 -1.67 11.64 -6.80
CA LEU A 109 -2.66 12.66 -6.44
C LEU A 109 -2.37 13.17 -5.02
N ASN A 110 -3.25 14.01 -4.47
CA ASN A 110 -3.14 14.50 -3.09
C ASN A 110 -3.12 13.36 -2.05
N VAL A 111 -2.22 13.48 -1.08
CA VAL A 111 -2.04 12.51 0.01
C VAL A 111 -3.28 12.41 0.88
N ASP A 112 -3.87 13.53 1.28
CA ASP A 112 -5.08 13.54 2.13
C ASP A 112 -6.25 12.81 1.48
N ARG A 113 -6.42 12.96 0.16
CA ARG A 113 -7.45 12.23 -0.57
C ARG A 113 -7.18 10.73 -0.56
N ARG A 114 -5.92 10.34 -0.71
CA ARG A 114 -5.51 8.94 -0.67
C ARG A 114 -5.70 8.33 0.72
N ILE A 115 -5.42 9.08 1.78
CA ILE A 115 -5.67 8.68 3.17
C ILE A 115 -7.16 8.41 3.39
N ARG A 116 -8.04 9.34 2.98
CA ARG A 116 -9.51 9.13 3.12
C ARG A 116 -10.00 7.88 2.39
N GLN A 117 -9.51 7.61 1.18
CA GLN A 117 -9.83 6.37 0.47
C GLN A 117 -9.44 5.12 1.25
N TRP A 118 -8.30 5.14 1.94
CA TRP A 118 -7.87 4.03 2.79
C TRP A 118 -8.71 3.92 4.06
N GLU A 119 -9.09 5.05 4.67
CA GLU A 119 -10.00 5.09 5.83
C GLU A 119 -11.38 4.52 5.48
N GLU A 120 -11.92 4.88 4.32
CA GLU A 120 -13.18 4.35 3.79
C GLU A 120 -13.10 2.84 3.55
N LYS A 121 -12.00 2.37 2.95
CA LYS A 121 -11.81 0.94 2.65
C LYS A 121 -11.58 0.09 3.89
N CYS A 122 -10.85 0.62 4.87
CA CYS A 122 -10.44 -0.15 6.04
C CYS A 122 -11.30 0.11 7.27
N HIS A 123 -12.22 1.07 7.20
CA HIS A 123 -13.06 1.52 8.31
C HIS A 123 -12.27 1.90 9.58
N HIS A 124 -11.04 2.38 9.41
CA HIS A 124 -10.17 2.84 10.48
C HIS A 124 -9.61 4.21 10.17
N GLU A 125 -9.63 5.10 11.16
CA GLU A 125 -8.97 6.40 11.08
C GLU A 125 -7.45 6.24 10.99
N LEU A 126 -6.85 6.98 10.06
CA LEU A 126 -5.43 7.02 9.82
C LEU A 126 -4.83 8.34 10.30
N ALA A 127 -3.55 8.29 10.62
CA ALA A 127 -2.75 9.45 10.99
C ALA A 127 -1.47 9.45 10.14
N CYS A 128 -1.22 10.54 9.42
CA CYS A 128 0.04 10.73 8.71
C CYS A 128 1.18 10.87 9.72
N VAL A 129 2.32 10.25 9.41
CA VAL A 129 3.55 10.29 10.20
C VAL A 129 4.58 11.05 9.38
N TYR A 130 4.86 12.28 9.77
CA TYR A 130 5.75 13.19 9.05
C TYR A 130 6.71 13.92 9.99
N PRO A 131 7.80 14.53 9.49
CA PRO A 131 8.70 15.34 10.29
C PRO A 131 7.94 16.47 11.02
N GLY A 132 8.04 16.54 12.35
CA GLY A 132 7.26 17.48 13.17
C GLY A 132 5.81 17.06 13.45
N SER A 133 5.37 15.89 12.98
CA SER A 133 4.14 15.29 13.46
C SER A 133 4.33 14.89 14.92
N ASN A 134 3.86 15.75 15.82
CA ASN A 134 3.64 15.39 17.20
C ASN A 134 2.48 14.39 17.23
N LEU A 135 2.76 13.11 16.95
CA LEU A 135 1.84 12.03 17.26
C LEU A 135 1.52 12.21 18.74
N LYS A 136 0.29 12.66 19.05
CA LYS A 136 -0.15 12.99 20.41
C LYS A 136 -0.27 11.71 21.23
N VAL A 137 0.84 11.02 21.45
CA VAL A 137 1.02 10.06 22.51
C VAL A 137 0.93 10.90 23.77
N LYS A 138 -0.08 10.66 24.61
CA LYS A 138 -0.10 11.22 25.97
C LYS A 138 1.06 10.56 26.74
N GLY A 139 2.27 11.07 26.54
CA GLY A 139 3.46 10.81 27.36
C GLY A 139 3.47 11.75 28.56
N SER A 140 4.45 11.57 29.45
CA SER A 140 4.65 12.48 30.57
C SER A 140 4.90 13.91 30.07
N SER A 141 4.63 14.92 30.89
CA SER A 141 4.94 16.34 30.56
C SER A 141 6.39 16.51 30.11
N VAL A 142 7.31 15.69 30.64
CA VAL A 142 8.73 15.65 30.29
C VAL A 142 8.96 15.08 28.89
N ASP A 143 8.28 14.01 28.49
CA ASP A 143 8.39 13.45 27.13
C ASP A 143 7.93 14.46 26.07
N ARG A 144 6.89 15.23 26.39
CA ARG A 144 6.39 16.32 25.54
C ARG A 144 7.40 17.45 25.43
N LEU A 145 8.03 17.81 26.55
CA LEU A 145 9.11 18.80 26.58
C LEU A 145 10.32 18.31 25.76
N VAL A 146 10.74 17.05 25.94
CA VAL A 146 11.88 16.46 25.22
C VAL A 146 11.62 16.39 23.71
N MET A 147 10.39 16.12 23.27
CA MET A 147 10.03 16.19 21.85
C MET A 147 10.06 17.64 21.32
N GLN A 148 9.58 18.62 22.09
CA GLN A 148 9.68 20.04 21.74
C GLN A 148 11.13 20.54 21.72
N PHE A 149 11.99 20.06 22.63
CA PHE A 149 13.42 20.37 22.65
C PHE A 149 14.20 19.67 21.53
N LYS A 150 13.74 18.50 21.05
CA LYS A 150 14.27 17.88 19.83
C LYS A 150 13.91 18.68 18.57
N GLU A 151 12.73 19.29 18.52
CA GLU A 151 12.35 20.22 17.44
C GLU A 151 13.19 21.52 17.48
N LEU A 152 13.78 21.86 18.64
CA LEU A 152 14.73 22.98 18.79
C LEU A 152 16.18 22.61 18.43
N MET A 153 16.50 21.34 18.15
CA MET A 153 17.83 20.93 17.67
C MET A 153 18.00 21.33 16.20
N LEU A 154 18.60 22.51 15.98
CA LEU A 154 18.96 23.12 14.69
C LEU A 154 20.04 22.35 13.88
N SER A 155 19.98 21.02 13.80
CA SER A 155 20.96 20.26 12.99
C SER A 155 20.41 19.07 12.21
N GLU A 156 19.09 19.02 11.94
CA GLU A 156 18.59 18.05 10.97
C GLU A 156 18.67 18.65 9.56
N ARG A 157 19.39 17.96 8.66
CA ARG A 157 19.39 18.25 7.21
C ARG A 157 17.94 18.48 6.77
N LYS A 158 17.67 19.63 6.13
CA LYS A 158 16.37 19.89 5.52
C LYS A 158 16.07 18.74 4.56
N LEU A 159 14.97 18.03 4.81
CA LEU A 159 14.48 17.00 3.91
C LEU A 159 14.07 17.70 2.62
N SER A 160 14.82 17.45 1.57
CA SER A 160 14.79 18.22 0.32
C SER A 160 13.50 18.01 -0.47
N THR A 161 12.89 16.85 -0.31
CA THR A 161 11.69 16.43 -1.04
C THR A 161 10.43 16.50 -0.18
N TYR A 162 10.53 16.84 1.11
CA TYR A 162 9.37 16.91 1.98
C TYR A 162 8.50 18.13 1.69
N ASP A 163 7.24 17.89 1.34
CA ASP A 163 6.21 18.91 1.19
C ASP A 163 5.29 18.89 2.42
N ALA A 164 5.38 19.96 3.22
CA ALA A 164 4.56 20.13 4.42
C ALA A 164 3.07 20.30 4.11
N ALA A 165 2.69 20.83 2.94
CA ALA A 165 1.29 21.02 2.56
C ALA A 165 0.62 19.70 2.18
N GLN A 166 1.38 18.74 1.66
CA GLN A 166 0.90 17.42 1.27
C GLN A 166 1.18 16.35 2.33
N HIS A 167 1.86 16.67 3.43
CA HIS A 167 2.31 15.69 4.43
C HIS A 167 3.05 14.48 3.81
N GLY A 168 3.86 14.73 2.77
CA GLY A 168 4.49 13.69 1.96
C GLY A 168 5.78 14.14 1.28
N PHE A 169 6.52 13.18 0.74
CA PHE A 169 7.78 13.39 0.04
C PHE A 169 7.53 13.35 -1.46
N PHE A 170 7.78 14.46 -2.13
CA PHE A 170 7.61 14.59 -3.57
C PHE A 170 8.70 13.81 -4.32
N CYS A 171 8.27 12.89 -5.17
CA CYS A 171 9.14 12.15 -6.06
C CYS A 171 8.88 12.65 -7.50
N PRO A 172 9.83 13.36 -8.13
CA PRO A 172 9.69 13.80 -9.52
C PRO A 172 9.80 12.64 -10.52
N GLY A 173 10.44 11.54 -10.13
CA GLY A 173 10.62 10.34 -10.93
C GLY A 173 9.46 9.35 -10.85
N ASP A 174 9.76 8.07 -11.06
CA ASP A 174 8.77 7.00 -10.92
C ASP A 174 8.44 6.72 -9.45
N VAL A 175 7.34 7.29 -8.95
CA VAL A 175 6.91 7.11 -7.56
C VAL A 175 6.64 5.64 -7.22
N SER A 176 6.21 4.83 -8.19
CA SER A 176 5.97 3.40 -7.97
C SER A 176 7.28 2.62 -7.84
N LYS A 177 8.32 3.03 -8.57
CA LYS A 177 9.67 2.48 -8.39
C LYS A 177 10.27 2.91 -7.05
N ALA A 178 10.09 4.18 -6.67
CA ALA A 178 10.55 4.71 -5.39
C ALA A 178 9.92 3.96 -4.21
N GLU A 179 8.59 3.78 -4.22
CA GLU A 179 7.87 3.01 -3.18
C GLU A 179 8.45 1.59 -3.04
N LYS A 180 8.60 0.86 -4.15
CA LYS A 180 9.15 -0.50 -4.14
C LYS A 180 10.55 -0.57 -3.55
N ASN A 181 11.41 0.39 -3.89
CA ASN A 181 12.76 0.49 -3.33
C ASN A 181 12.73 0.76 -1.84
N ILE A 182 11.88 1.70 -1.39
CA ILE A 182 11.69 2.01 0.03
C ILE A 182 11.20 0.77 0.77
N HIS A 183 10.18 0.08 0.25
CA HIS A 183 9.65 -1.15 0.85
C HIS A 183 10.72 -2.25 0.95
N ALA A 184 11.53 -2.45 -0.09
CA ALA A 184 12.63 -3.41 -0.08
C ALA A 184 13.66 -3.08 1.01
N THR A 185 14.05 -1.81 1.12
CA THR A 185 14.98 -1.32 2.14
C THR A 185 14.40 -1.49 3.55
N LEU A 186 13.15 -1.08 3.78
CA LEU A 186 12.50 -1.21 5.08
C LEU A 186 12.31 -2.66 5.49
N LYS A 187 12.00 -3.54 4.53
CA LYS A 187 11.89 -4.97 4.76
C LYS A 187 13.23 -5.60 5.13
N HIS A 188 14.32 -5.12 4.56
CA HIS A 188 15.67 -5.57 4.91
C HIS A 188 16.06 -5.12 6.32
N ILE A 189 15.77 -3.86 6.68
CA ILE A 189 16.17 -3.27 7.97
C ILE A 189 15.26 -3.73 9.13
N TYR A 190 13.94 -3.68 8.94
CA TYR A 190 12.95 -3.86 10.00
C TYR A 190 12.13 -5.14 9.87
N GLY A 191 12.31 -5.91 8.79
CA GLY A 191 11.54 -7.13 8.55
C GLY A 191 10.12 -6.86 8.03
N ARG A 192 9.23 -7.84 8.23
CA ARG A 192 7.82 -7.74 7.83
C ARG A 192 6.94 -7.65 9.08
N GLY A 193 6.07 -6.65 9.15
CA GLY A 193 4.92 -6.64 10.04
C GLY A 193 3.68 -7.03 9.24
N ASP A 194 3.21 -8.26 9.39
CA ASP A 194 1.90 -8.62 8.86
C ASP A 194 0.85 -8.19 9.89
N VAL A 195 -0.21 -7.56 9.41
CA VAL A 195 -1.25 -6.97 10.24
C VAL A 195 -2.58 -7.62 9.95
N TYR A 196 -3.24 -8.11 10.99
CA TYR A 196 -4.61 -8.58 10.93
C TYR A 196 -5.54 -7.45 11.35
N CYS A 197 -6.51 -7.10 10.49
CA CYS A 197 -7.35 -5.93 10.65
C CYS A 197 -8.84 -6.29 10.63
N SER A 198 -9.55 -6.06 11.75
CA SER A 198 -10.99 -6.33 11.82
C SER A 198 -11.87 -5.38 10.98
N GLY A 199 -11.30 -4.32 10.41
CA GLY A 199 -12.05 -3.34 9.62
C GLY A 199 -12.17 -3.71 8.15
N CYS A 200 -11.36 -4.65 7.66
CA CYS A 200 -11.40 -5.10 6.27
C CYS A 200 -12.08 -6.47 6.18
N ARG A 201 -13.42 -6.48 6.19
CA ARG A 201 -14.18 -7.70 5.90
C ARG A 201 -14.21 -7.98 4.41
N ASP A 202 -14.14 -9.26 4.03
CA ASP A 202 -14.38 -9.67 2.65
C ASP A 202 -15.87 -9.54 2.33
N THR A 203 -16.32 -8.33 2.01
CA THR A 203 -17.65 -8.11 1.41
C THR A 203 -17.50 -8.11 -0.11
N ASP A 204 -17.86 -9.24 -0.71
CA ASP A 204 -18.03 -9.46 -2.16
C ASP A 204 -16.83 -9.18 -3.08
N GLN A 205 -16.10 -10.25 -3.40
CA GLN A 205 -15.70 -10.52 -4.78
C GLN A 205 -15.59 -12.03 -4.99
N GLY A 206 -16.44 -12.57 -5.87
CA GLY A 206 -16.45 -13.96 -6.32
C GLY A 206 -15.11 -14.41 -6.94
N SER A 207 -14.14 -14.69 -6.09
CA SER A 207 -12.81 -15.14 -6.48
C SER A 207 -12.45 -16.34 -5.62
N LYS A 208 -12.67 -17.52 -6.19
CA LYS A 208 -11.92 -18.76 -5.96
C LYS A 208 -11.19 -18.76 -4.61
N VAL A 209 -11.89 -19.26 -3.59
CA VAL A 209 -11.25 -19.93 -2.46
C VAL A 209 -10.40 -21.05 -3.05
N GLN A 210 -9.16 -20.75 -3.44
CA GLN A 210 -8.12 -21.74 -3.41
C GLN A 210 -7.91 -22.00 -1.93
N SER A 211 -8.62 -23.04 -1.49
CA SER A 211 -8.47 -23.76 -0.25
C SER A 211 -6.99 -24.02 0.04
N ARG A 212 -6.32 -23.04 0.63
CA ARG A 212 -5.07 -23.26 1.33
C ARG A 212 -5.45 -23.57 2.76
N ALA A 213 -5.02 -24.77 3.18
CA ALA A 213 -5.22 -25.44 4.45
C ALA A 213 -5.55 -24.52 5.66
N PRO A 214 -6.41 -24.97 6.59
CA PRO A 214 -6.84 -24.18 7.73
C PRO A 214 -5.62 -23.73 8.54
N ARG A 215 -5.30 -22.44 8.47
CA ARG A 215 -4.25 -21.84 9.30
C ARG A 215 -4.81 -21.78 10.71
N LYS A 216 -4.58 -22.83 11.51
CA LYS A 216 -4.98 -23.00 12.93
C LYS A 216 -4.51 -21.91 13.91
N ARG A 217 -4.28 -20.66 13.49
CA ARG A 217 -3.66 -19.59 14.29
C ARG A 217 -4.16 -18.17 13.96
N ALA A 218 -5.13 -17.93 13.10
CA ALA A 218 -5.67 -16.57 12.92
C ALA A 218 -6.52 -16.18 14.14
N PRO A 219 -6.37 -14.95 14.71
CA PRO A 219 -7.07 -14.56 15.94
C PRO A 219 -8.57 -14.30 15.76
N PHE A 220 -9.06 -14.25 14.51
CA PHE A 220 -10.47 -14.13 14.19
C PHE A 220 -10.80 -15.11 13.06
N ASP A 221 -12.00 -15.70 13.11
CA ASP A 221 -12.47 -16.69 12.15
C ASP A 221 -12.54 -16.09 10.74
N GLY A 222 -11.52 -16.35 9.91
CA GLY A 222 -11.55 -16.40 8.44
C GLY A 222 -12.08 -15.21 7.61
N GLU A 223 -12.67 -14.18 8.21
CA GLU A 223 -13.51 -13.18 7.53
C GLU A 223 -12.82 -11.84 7.29
N TYR A 224 -11.57 -11.69 7.74
CA TYR A 224 -10.87 -10.41 7.73
C TYR A 224 -9.56 -10.47 6.96
N ASN A 225 -9.24 -9.36 6.28
CA ASN A 225 -8.06 -9.25 5.45
C ASN A 225 -6.77 -9.03 6.25
N ILE A 226 -5.69 -9.64 5.74
CA ILE A 226 -4.33 -9.41 6.23
C ILE A 226 -3.72 -8.28 5.39
N HIS A 227 -3.37 -7.18 6.06
CA HIS A 227 -2.56 -6.14 5.42
C HIS A 227 -1.09 -6.52 5.50
N VAL A 228 -0.50 -6.68 4.33
CA VAL A 228 0.95 -6.79 4.16
C VAL A 228 1.57 -5.39 4.06
N GLU A 229 2.89 -5.33 4.26
CA GLU A 229 3.71 -4.11 4.14
C GLU A 229 3.47 -3.09 5.25
N TRP A 230 3.24 -3.57 6.48
CA TRP A 230 3.45 -2.76 7.66
C TRP A 230 4.85 -3.01 8.21
N PHE A 231 5.44 -1.97 8.79
CA PHE A 231 6.80 -1.98 9.32
C PHE A 231 6.77 -1.56 10.79
N SER A 232 7.34 -2.39 11.67
CA SER A 232 7.50 -2.10 13.08
C SER A 232 8.80 -1.32 13.28
N ILE A 233 8.71 0.00 13.23
CA ILE A 233 9.88 0.89 13.25
C ILE A 233 10.10 1.39 14.69
N PRO A 234 11.30 1.26 15.27
CA PRO A 234 11.62 1.89 16.54
C PRO A 234 11.30 3.39 16.49
N LYS A 235 10.64 3.96 17.50
CA LYS A 235 10.29 5.38 17.51
C LYS A 235 11.51 6.30 17.33
N LYS A 236 12.69 5.85 17.79
CA LYS A 236 13.99 6.52 17.60
C LYS A 236 14.49 6.54 16.15
N ASP A 237 14.03 5.62 15.31
CA ASP A 237 14.47 5.45 13.92
C ASP A 237 13.53 6.15 12.92
N LEU A 238 12.53 6.90 13.39
CA LEU A 238 11.63 7.67 12.50
C LEU A 238 12.38 8.71 11.67
N THR A 239 13.34 9.42 12.27
CA THR A 239 14.21 10.34 11.51
C THR A 239 15.01 9.60 10.42
N LYS A 240 15.46 8.38 10.70
CA LYS A 240 16.16 7.53 9.71
C LYS A 240 15.22 7.11 8.59
N LEU A 241 13.96 6.76 8.91
CA LEU A 241 12.94 6.48 7.91
C LEU A 241 12.72 7.68 6.97
N TYR A 242 12.57 8.89 7.52
CA TYR A 242 12.39 10.10 6.70
C TYR A 242 13.57 10.33 5.77
N LYS A 243 14.80 10.15 6.25
CA LYS A 243 16.01 10.25 5.41
C LYS A 243 16.03 9.21 4.29
N ILE A 244 15.71 7.94 4.58
CA ILE A 244 15.65 6.89 3.55
C ILE A 244 14.66 7.26 2.44
N ILE A 245 13.49 7.81 2.80
CA ILE A 245 12.49 8.23 1.82
C ILE A 245 13.00 9.45 1.04
N ASP A 246 13.53 10.46 1.74
CA ASP A 246 14.06 11.66 1.10
C ASP A 246 15.17 11.33 0.10
N ASP A 247 16.15 10.52 0.50
CA ASP A 247 17.25 10.05 -0.34
C ASP A 247 16.76 9.22 -1.54
N THR A 248 15.68 8.46 -1.38
CA THR A 248 15.09 7.68 -2.49
C THR A 248 14.32 8.58 -3.45
N CYS A 249 13.65 9.62 -2.95
CA CYS A 249 12.84 10.55 -3.74
C CYS A 249 13.68 11.61 -4.43
N SER A 250 14.79 12.06 -3.83
CA SER A 250 15.71 13.05 -4.40
C SER A 250 16.48 12.48 -5.60
N GLY A 251 16.60 11.15 -5.67
CA GLY A 251 17.34 10.46 -6.72
C GLY A 251 18.85 10.52 -6.51
N PRO A 252 19.62 9.73 -7.28
CA PRO A 252 21.06 9.94 -7.41
C PRO A 252 21.39 11.25 -8.12
#